data_AF-A0A0P9SUD9-F1
#
_entry.id   AF-A0A0P9SUD9-F1
#
_cell.length_a   1.000
_cell.length_b   1.000
_cell.length_c   1.000
_cell.angle_alpha   90.00
_cell.angle_beta   90.00
_cell.angle_gamma   90.00
#
_symmetry.space_group_name_H-M   'P 1'
#
loop_
_entity.id
_entity.type
_entity.pdbx_description
1 polymer ?
#
loop_
_entity_poly.entity_id
_entity_poly.type
_entity_poly.pdbx_seq_one_letter_code
_entity_poly.pdbx_strand_id
1 'polypeptide(L)'
;MLVLIGIVPSQFVLDLTSTTYQIERTRDATQHLSQFYQRNSSTLGEYLAMGKAEKGDLPSSSACNPKQTEPTIDALLDRLKGVSDYHSLAPESRIEVRRYLLCLDDTARKVGKLPDLSAREKSDLEKLRKDLTTTTEYAPFWVILAVALALGIGTMVGWKRVVLTIGEKIGKQGMTYAQGMSAQITTACAIGLANVFSLPVSTTHILSSGVAGTMVANKSGLQGGTVRTILLAWVLTLPATVALSAALFWLASKALS
;
A
#
# COMPACT_ATOMS: atom_id res chain seq x y z
N MET A 1 7.38 6.28 -2.93
CA MET A 1 7.31 4.80 -2.79
C MET A 1 7.07 4.12 -4.14
N LEU A 2 6.05 4.52 -4.91
CA LEU A 2 5.70 3.86 -6.20
C LEU A 2 6.74 3.96 -7.32
N VAL A 3 7.50 5.06 -7.42
CA VAL A 3 8.41 5.30 -8.57
C VAL A 3 9.60 4.34 -8.60
N LEU A 4 10.18 3.97 -7.45
CA LEU A 4 11.33 3.06 -7.40
C LEU A 4 10.92 1.58 -7.56
N ILE A 5 9.70 1.22 -7.15
CA ILE A 5 9.15 -0.13 -7.34
C ILE A 5 8.76 -0.36 -8.81
N GLY A 6 8.41 0.69 -9.55
CA GLY A 6 8.06 0.60 -10.98
C GLY A 6 9.25 0.43 -11.93
N ILE A 7 10.47 0.79 -11.52
CA ILE A 7 11.64 0.80 -12.43
C ILE A 7 12.30 -0.59 -12.52
N VAL A 8 12.20 -1.45 -11.49
CA VAL A 8 12.78 -2.80 -11.54
C VAL A 8 11.91 -3.86 -10.83
N PRO A 9 10.70 -4.16 -11.36
CA PRO A 9 9.82 -5.15 -10.74
C PRO A 9 10.46 -6.54 -10.63
N SER A 10 11.31 -6.91 -11.59
CA SER A 10 11.93 -8.25 -11.70
C SER A 10 13.02 -8.53 -10.66
N GLN A 11 13.63 -7.51 -10.06
CA GLN A 11 14.69 -7.69 -9.04
C GLN A 11 14.14 -7.64 -7.61
N PHE A 12 12.95 -7.08 -7.38
CA PHE A 12 12.32 -6.93 -6.06
C PHE A 12 11.10 -7.84 -5.87
N VAL A 13 11.12 -9.00 -6.53
CA VAL A 13 9.99 -9.92 -6.56
C VAL A 13 9.85 -10.68 -5.24
N LEU A 14 10.96 -11.16 -4.68
CA LEU A 14 11.03 -11.85 -3.39
C LEU A 14 12.25 -11.33 -2.64
N ASP A 15 12.18 -11.32 -1.32
CA ASP A 15 13.34 -10.98 -0.51
C ASP A 15 14.38 -12.10 -0.60
N LEU A 16 15.35 -11.90 -1.50
CA LEU A 16 16.46 -12.83 -1.71
C LEU A 16 17.36 -12.97 -0.46
N THR A 17 17.25 -12.07 0.52
CA THR A 17 17.96 -12.17 1.79
C THR A 17 17.17 -12.91 2.87
N SER A 18 16.00 -13.46 2.53
CA SER A 18 15.17 -14.24 3.45
C SER A 18 15.95 -15.43 4.01
N THR A 19 15.86 -15.59 5.33
CA THR A 19 16.41 -16.78 6.00
C THR A 19 15.57 -18.02 5.68
N THR A 20 16.16 -19.22 5.74
CA THR A 20 15.43 -20.48 5.58
C THR A 20 14.20 -20.56 6.49
N TYR A 21 14.30 -20.06 7.73
CA TYR A 21 13.19 -19.96 8.66
C TYR A 21 12.00 -19.14 8.12
N GLN A 22 12.26 -18.01 7.46
CA GLN A 22 11.19 -17.18 6.89
C GLN A 22 10.51 -17.86 5.69
N ILE A 23 11.28 -18.60 4.90
CA ILE A 23 10.78 -19.36 3.76
C ILE A 23 9.90 -20.53 4.25
N GLU A 24 10.38 -21.27 5.26
CA GLU A 24 9.61 -22.33 5.92
C GLU A 24 8.34 -21.79 6.56
N ARG A 25 8.42 -20.67 7.29
CA ARG A 25 7.23 -20.02 7.86
C ARG A 25 6.20 -19.61 6.80
N THR A 26 6.64 -19.11 5.65
CA THR A 26 5.75 -18.78 4.52
C THR A 26 5.06 -20.03 3.98
N ARG A 27 5.80 -21.14 3.87
CA ARG A 27 5.27 -22.45 3.45
C ARG A 27 4.28 -23.01 4.47
N ASP A 28 4.59 -22.96 5.75
CA ASP A 28 3.71 -23.43 6.83
C ASP A 28 2.43 -22.60 6.89
N ALA A 29 2.53 -21.27 6.71
CA ALA A 29 1.37 -20.40 6.60
C ALA A 29 0.48 -20.78 5.39
N THR A 30 1.08 -21.15 4.27
CA THR A 30 0.35 -21.65 3.09
C THR A 30 -0.36 -22.97 3.37
N GLN A 31 0.26 -23.88 4.11
CA GLN A 31 -0.36 -25.15 4.53
C GLN A 31 -1.53 -24.92 5.49
N HIS A 32 -1.35 -24.06 6.50
CA HIS A 32 -2.42 -23.71 7.42
C HIS A 32 -3.58 -22.95 6.75
N LEU A 33 -3.26 -22.13 5.74
CA LEU A 33 -4.28 -21.51 4.90
C LEU A 33 -5.10 -22.57 4.16
N SER A 34 -4.46 -23.60 3.59
CA SER A 34 -5.16 -24.74 2.95
C SER A 34 -6.14 -25.42 3.91
N GLN A 35 -5.67 -25.75 5.12
CA GLN A 35 -6.49 -26.37 6.16
C GLN A 35 -7.67 -25.49 6.57
N PHE A 36 -7.46 -24.17 6.64
CA PHE A 36 -8.50 -23.21 6.94
C PHE A 36 -9.60 -23.21 5.87
N TYR A 37 -9.24 -23.22 4.58
CA TYR A 37 -10.20 -23.28 3.48
C TYR A 37 -10.96 -24.60 3.46
N GLN A 38 -10.28 -25.73 3.68
CA GLN A 38 -10.91 -27.05 3.73
C GLN A 38 -11.93 -27.15 4.87
N ARG A 39 -11.58 -26.67 6.06
CA ARG A 39 -12.47 -26.65 7.24
C ARG A 39 -13.71 -25.79 7.03
N ASN A 40 -13.56 -24.68 6.30
CA ASN A 40 -14.62 -23.71 6.05
C ASN A 40 -15.21 -23.84 4.62
N SER A 41 -15.04 -24.99 3.98
CA SER A 41 -15.42 -25.21 2.57
C SER A 41 -16.91 -25.00 2.30
N SER A 42 -17.79 -25.36 3.24
CA SER A 42 -19.25 -25.14 3.12
C SER A 42 -19.62 -23.67 3.11
N THR A 43 -19.02 -22.86 3.98
CA THR A 43 -19.26 -21.42 4.09
C THR A 43 -18.58 -20.65 2.97
N LEU A 44 -17.32 -20.98 2.66
CA LEU A 44 -16.49 -20.25 1.69
C LEU A 44 -16.77 -20.67 0.25
N GLY A 45 -17.24 -21.89 0.00
CA GLY A 45 -17.48 -22.42 -1.34
C GLY A 45 -18.44 -21.55 -2.15
N GLU A 46 -19.51 -21.04 -1.53
CA GLU A 46 -20.46 -20.15 -2.19
C GLU A 46 -19.83 -18.78 -2.50
N TYR A 47 -19.07 -18.20 -1.56
CA TYR A 47 -18.38 -16.92 -1.76
C TYR A 47 -17.26 -16.99 -2.81
N LEU A 48 -16.50 -18.08 -2.83
CA LEU A 48 -15.45 -18.32 -3.83
C LEU A 48 -16.07 -18.58 -5.21
N ALA A 49 -17.21 -19.29 -5.28
CA ALA A 49 -17.97 -19.50 -6.50
C ALA A 49 -18.64 -18.23 -7.04
N MET A 50 -19.07 -17.32 -6.15
CA MET A 50 -19.60 -15.99 -6.46
C MET A 50 -18.52 -14.97 -6.85
N GLY A 51 -17.24 -15.26 -6.64
CA GLY A 51 -16.14 -14.50 -7.21
C GLY A 51 -16.36 -14.38 -8.72
N LYS A 52 -16.77 -13.18 -9.18
CA LYS A 52 -17.24 -12.92 -10.54
C LYS A 52 -16.16 -13.37 -11.54
N ALA A 53 -16.32 -14.57 -12.09
CA ALA A 53 -15.62 -14.96 -13.29
C ALA A 53 -16.25 -14.13 -14.40
N GLU A 54 -15.54 -13.11 -14.90
CA GLU A 54 -15.89 -12.61 -16.22
C GLU A 54 -15.79 -13.80 -17.19
N LYS A 55 -16.93 -14.15 -17.77
CA LYS A 55 -17.00 -15.10 -18.87
C LYS A 55 -16.22 -14.50 -20.04
N GLY A 56 -15.13 -15.14 -20.43
CA GLY A 56 -14.41 -14.79 -21.65
C GLY A 56 -12.99 -15.36 -21.63
N ASP A 57 -12.86 -16.58 -22.14
CA ASP A 57 -11.62 -17.26 -22.57
C ASP A 57 -10.48 -17.44 -21.54
N LEU A 58 -9.61 -18.40 -21.84
CA LEU A 58 -8.57 -18.95 -20.96
C LEU A 58 -7.78 -17.86 -20.19
N PRO A 59 -7.31 -18.11 -18.94
CA PRO A 59 -6.62 -17.09 -18.16
C PRO A 59 -5.20 -16.86 -18.66
N SER A 60 -5.06 -16.01 -19.68
CA SER A 60 -3.82 -15.34 -20.04
C SER A 60 -3.65 -14.08 -19.18
N SER A 61 -2.92 -14.24 -18.07
CA SER A 61 -2.16 -13.19 -17.37
C SER A 61 -2.93 -12.13 -16.54
N SER A 62 -2.43 -11.91 -15.32
CA SER A 62 -2.53 -10.71 -14.45
C SER A 62 -3.63 -10.58 -13.37
N ALA A 63 -4.73 -11.36 -13.36
CA ALA A 63 -5.77 -11.22 -12.33
C ALA A 63 -5.84 -12.42 -11.36
N CYS A 64 -5.88 -12.14 -10.05
CA CYS A 64 -6.09 -13.15 -9.02
C CYS A 64 -7.57 -13.60 -9.01
N ASN A 65 -7.83 -14.88 -9.32
CA ASN A 65 -9.18 -15.44 -9.32
C ASN A 65 -9.45 -16.24 -8.03
N PRO A 66 -10.44 -15.85 -7.19
CA PRO A 66 -10.81 -16.59 -5.98
C PRO A 66 -11.23 -18.04 -6.25
N LYS A 67 -11.74 -18.36 -7.45
CA LYS A 67 -12.08 -19.76 -7.80
C LYS A 67 -10.86 -20.67 -7.90
N GLN A 68 -9.68 -20.08 -8.08
CA GLN A 68 -8.42 -20.80 -8.23
C GLN A 68 -7.61 -20.81 -6.93
N THR A 69 -8.20 -20.48 -5.78
CA THR A 69 -7.46 -20.42 -4.51
C THR A 69 -6.84 -21.77 -4.15
N GLU A 70 -7.58 -22.88 -4.16
CA GLU A 70 -7.03 -24.22 -3.89
C GLU A 70 -5.91 -24.63 -4.87
N PRO A 71 -6.08 -24.57 -6.20
CA PRO A 71 -4.97 -24.92 -7.11
C PRO A 71 -3.79 -23.95 -7.01
N THR A 72 -4.01 -22.69 -6.59
CA THR A 72 -2.93 -21.74 -6.32
C THR A 72 -2.12 -22.12 -5.08
N ILE A 73 -2.78 -22.60 -4.03
CA ILE A 73 -2.12 -23.11 -2.82
C ILE A 73 -1.25 -24.32 -3.18
N ASP A 74 -1.80 -25.29 -3.91
CA ASP A 74 -1.07 -26.50 -4.28
C ASP A 74 0.13 -26.18 -5.19
N ALA A 75 -0.06 -25.30 -6.18
CA ALA A 75 1.02 -24.84 -7.05
C ALA A 75 2.13 -24.13 -6.25
N LEU A 76 1.76 -23.29 -5.27
CA LEU A 76 2.74 -22.60 -4.42
C LEU A 76 3.51 -23.59 -3.55
N LEU A 77 2.84 -24.56 -2.92
CA LEU A 77 3.48 -25.58 -2.09
C LEU A 77 4.44 -26.47 -2.88
N ASP A 78 4.09 -26.83 -4.12
CA ASP A 78 4.95 -27.60 -5.01
C ASP A 78 6.21 -26.81 -5.39
N ARG A 79 6.06 -25.50 -5.71
CA ARG A 79 7.20 -24.63 -6.02
C ARG A 79 8.12 -24.34 -4.84
N LEU A 80 7.59 -24.28 -3.62
CA LEU A 80 8.37 -24.08 -2.40
C LEU A 80 8.92 -25.39 -1.81
N LYS A 81 8.65 -26.54 -2.42
CA LYS A 81 9.08 -27.84 -1.91
C LYS A 81 10.61 -27.97 -1.97
N GLY A 82 11.23 -28.04 -0.80
CA GLY A 82 12.69 -28.19 -0.67
C GLY A 82 13.47 -26.91 -0.94
N VAL A 83 12.81 -25.76 -1.05
CA VAL A 83 13.47 -24.46 -1.24
C VAL A 83 13.90 -23.93 0.12
N SER A 84 15.21 -23.85 0.34
CA SER A 84 15.82 -23.24 1.54
C SER A 84 16.35 -21.82 1.30
N ASP A 85 16.46 -21.42 0.03
CA ASP A 85 16.95 -20.11 -0.43
C ASP A 85 16.25 -19.74 -1.76
N TYR A 86 15.71 -18.53 -1.88
CA TYR A 86 15.07 -18.05 -3.11
C TYR A 86 16.05 -17.85 -4.28
N HIS A 87 17.37 -17.76 -4.02
CA HIS A 87 18.39 -17.78 -5.06
C HIS A 87 18.37 -19.06 -5.91
N SER A 88 17.92 -20.18 -5.33
CA SER A 88 17.80 -21.47 -6.04
C SER A 88 16.68 -21.49 -7.09
N LEU A 89 15.72 -20.58 -7.00
CA LEU A 89 14.60 -20.48 -7.96
C LEU A 89 15.03 -19.71 -9.21
N ALA A 90 14.55 -20.15 -10.37
CA ALA A 90 14.67 -19.39 -11.62
C ALA A 90 13.91 -18.05 -11.53
N PRO A 91 14.34 -16.98 -12.24
CA PRO A 91 13.69 -15.67 -12.19
C PRO A 91 12.18 -15.71 -12.46
N GLU A 92 11.74 -16.50 -13.44
CA GLU A 92 10.32 -16.68 -13.77
C GLU A 92 9.55 -17.33 -12.61
N SER A 93 10.11 -18.38 -11.99
CA SER A 93 9.51 -19.04 -10.83
C SER A 93 9.36 -18.10 -9.63
N ARG A 94 10.28 -17.14 -9.44
CA ARG A 94 10.18 -16.13 -8.38
C ARG A 94 8.97 -15.23 -8.60
N ILE A 95 8.72 -14.84 -9.86
CA ILE A 95 7.56 -14.01 -10.25
C ILE A 95 6.26 -14.77 -9.99
N GLU A 96 6.21 -16.05 -10.35
CA GLU A 96 5.06 -16.92 -10.05
C GLU A 96 4.80 -17.04 -8.54
N VAL A 97 5.83 -17.31 -7.74
CA VAL A 97 5.71 -17.45 -6.28
C VAL A 97 5.20 -16.17 -5.65
N ARG A 98 5.75 -15.00 -6.00
CA ARG A 98 5.22 -13.70 -5.51
C ARG A 98 3.77 -13.52 -5.91
N ARG A 99 3.42 -13.81 -7.17
CA ARG A 99 2.04 -13.69 -7.65
C ARG A 99 1.09 -14.56 -6.83
N TYR A 100 1.45 -15.82 -6.57
CA TYR A 100 0.63 -16.73 -5.76
C TYR A 100 0.48 -16.22 -4.33
N LEU A 101 1.57 -15.82 -3.68
CA LEU A 101 1.52 -15.25 -2.33
C LEU A 101 0.60 -14.03 -2.24
N LEU A 102 0.71 -13.08 -3.19
CA LEU A 102 -0.14 -11.88 -3.23
C LEU A 102 -1.60 -12.22 -3.53
N CYS A 103 -1.87 -13.18 -4.43
CA CYS A 103 -3.24 -13.62 -4.71
C CYS A 103 -3.89 -14.33 -3.52
N LEU A 104 -3.13 -15.13 -2.77
CA LEU A 104 -3.60 -15.78 -1.57
C LEU A 104 -3.86 -14.77 -0.45
N ASP A 105 -2.99 -13.77 -0.27
CA ASP A 105 -3.24 -12.68 0.67
C ASP A 105 -4.51 -11.89 0.33
N ASP A 106 -4.70 -11.50 -0.94
CA ASP A 106 -5.89 -10.75 -1.35
C ASP A 106 -7.18 -11.55 -1.14
N THR A 107 -7.15 -12.85 -1.46
CA THR A 107 -8.29 -13.74 -1.22
C THR A 107 -8.56 -13.87 0.29
N ALA A 108 -7.54 -14.13 1.09
CA ALA A 108 -7.65 -14.22 2.55
C ALA A 108 -8.16 -12.89 3.15
N ARG A 109 -7.73 -11.74 2.63
CA ARG A 109 -8.20 -10.42 3.05
C ARG A 109 -9.69 -10.24 2.81
N LYS A 110 -10.18 -10.70 1.66
CA LYS A 110 -11.62 -10.66 1.32
C LYS A 110 -12.41 -11.58 2.23
N VAL A 111 -11.92 -12.80 2.46
CA VAL A 111 -12.52 -13.78 3.36
C VAL A 111 -12.62 -13.25 4.80
N GLY A 112 -11.57 -12.60 5.32
CA GLY A 112 -11.57 -12.05 6.68
C GLY A 112 -12.64 -10.96 6.94
N LYS A 113 -13.20 -10.37 5.88
CA LYS A 113 -14.27 -9.36 5.99
C LYS A 113 -15.68 -9.98 6.04
N LEU A 114 -15.82 -11.28 5.83
CA LEU A 114 -17.13 -11.93 5.83
C LEU A 114 -17.74 -11.94 7.24
N PRO A 115 -19.06 -11.72 7.35
CA PRO A 115 -19.74 -11.72 8.65
C PRO A 115 -19.80 -13.11 9.29
N ASP A 116 -19.82 -14.18 8.49
CA ASP A 116 -20.04 -15.57 8.92
C ASP A 116 -18.85 -16.23 9.62
N LEU A 117 -17.71 -15.52 9.74
CA LEU A 117 -16.50 -16.01 10.39
C LEU A 117 -16.41 -15.58 11.85
N SER A 118 -15.99 -16.52 12.71
CA SER A 118 -15.74 -16.24 14.12
C SER A 118 -14.60 -15.24 14.32
N ALA A 119 -14.61 -14.48 15.43
CA ALA A 119 -13.57 -13.49 15.72
C ALA A 119 -12.16 -14.12 15.84
N ARG A 120 -12.08 -15.37 16.31
CA ARG A 120 -10.82 -16.13 16.41
C ARG A 120 -10.27 -16.45 15.02
N GLU A 121 -11.13 -16.94 14.12
CA GLU A 121 -10.74 -17.26 12.75
C GLU A 121 -10.30 -16.04 11.96
N LYS A 122 -10.94 -14.88 12.16
CA LYS A 122 -10.48 -13.61 11.59
C LYS A 122 -9.07 -13.24 12.07
N SER A 123 -8.81 -13.43 13.37
CA SER A 123 -7.48 -13.17 13.93
C SER A 123 -6.41 -14.14 13.43
N ASP A 124 -6.75 -15.41 13.27
CA ASP A 124 -5.83 -16.44 12.77
C ASP A 124 -5.52 -16.19 11.28
N LEU A 125 -6.55 -15.85 10.49
CA LEU A 125 -6.37 -15.49 9.09
C LEU A 125 -5.47 -14.26 8.93
N GLU A 126 -5.59 -13.25 9.80
CA GLU A 126 -4.71 -12.08 9.76
C GLU A 126 -3.24 -12.42 10.07
N LYS A 127 -2.99 -13.36 10.99
CA LYS A 127 -1.63 -13.86 11.25
C LYS A 127 -1.08 -14.62 10.05
N LEU A 128 -1.89 -15.50 9.45
CA LEU A 128 -1.50 -16.25 8.25
C LEU A 128 -1.17 -15.31 7.09
N ARG A 129 -1.99 -14.29 6.87
CA ARG A 129 -1.76 -13.25 5.86
C ARG A 129 -0.42 -12.56 6.04
N LYS A 130 -0.12 -12.12 7.27
CA LYS A 130 1.16 -11.49 7.59
C LYS A 130 2.35 -12.41 7.31
N ASP A 131 2.20 -13.69 7.61
CA ASP A 131 3.26 -14.68 7.39
C ASP A 131 3.47 -14.98 5.90
N LEU A 132 2.40 -14.95 5.09
CA LEU A 132 2.48 -15.07 3.63
C LEU A 132 3.16 -13.87 2.97
N THR A 133 2.89 -12.64 3.44
CA THR A 133 3.44 -11.44 2.80
C THR A 133 4.83 -11.06 3.26
N THR A 134 5.33 -11.64 4.37
CA THR A 134 6.63 -11.30 4.98
C THR A 134 7.80 -11.32 3.98
N THR A 135 7.84 -12.26 3.05
CA THR A 135 8.93 -12.41 2.07
C THR A 135 8.70 -11.62 0.77
N THR A 136 7.52 -11.03 0.60
CA THR A 136 7.12 -10.29 -0.61
C THR A 136 7.01 -8.78 -0.40
N GLU A 137 6.60 -8.37 0.80
CA GLU A 137 6.45 -6.98 1.24
C GLU A 137 7.69 -6.52 2.01
N TYR A 138 8.83 -6.53 1.33
CA TYR A 138 10.08 -6.01 1.88
C TYR A 138 10.55 -4.76 1.12
N ALA A 139 11.27 -3.90 1.82
CA ALA A 139 11.96 -2.75 1.23
C ALA A 139 13.45 -2.88 1.58
N PRO A 140 14.35 -3.07 0.59
CA PRO A 140 15.78 -3.16 0.87
C PRO A 140 16.29 -1.89 1.55
N PHE A 141 17.22 -2.05 2.49
CA PHE A 141 17.74 -0.94 3.28
C PHE A 141 18.33 0.20 2.42
N TRP A 142 19.04 -0.13 1.33
CA TRP A 142 19.57 0.89 0.42
C TRP A 142 18.47 1.71 -0.26
N VAL A 143 17.30 1.12 -0.53
CA VAL A 143 16.16 1.84 -1.13
C VAL A 143 15.60 2.83 -0.12
N ILE A 144 15.46 2.39 1.14
CA ILE A 144 15.04 3.26 2.24
C ILE A 144 16.02 4.44 2.39
N LEU A 145 17.32 4.16 2.38
CA LEU A 145 18.36 5.19 2.47
C LEU A 145 18.34 6.15 1.27
N ALA A 146 18.24 5.64 0.04
CA ALA A 146 18.18 6.44 -1.17
C ALA A 146 16.93 7.34 -1.19
N VAL A 147 15.76 6.81 -0.79
CA VAL A 147 14.52 7.59 -0.67
C VAL A 147 14.63 8.65 0.41
N ALA A 148 15.20 8.30 1.58
CA ALA A 148 15.39 9.25 2.68
C ALA A 148 16.31 10.41 2.26
N LEU A 149 17.42 10.11 1.57
CA LEU A 149 18.33 11.11 1.02
C LEU A 149 17.68 11.96 -0.07
N ALA A 150 16.95 11.35 -1.01
CA ALA A 150 16.24 12.07 -2.05
C ALA A 150 15.17 13.03 -1.48
N LEU A 151 14.41 12.57 -0.47
CA LEU A 151 13.46 13.41 0.25
C LEU A 151 14.17 14.53 1.01
N GLY A 152 15.26 14.24 1.72
CA GLY A 152 16.04 15.23 2.46
C GLY A 152 16.69 16.30 1.56
N ILE A 153 17.26 15.90 0.43
CA ILE A 153 17.82 16.84 -0.55
C ILE A 153 16.69 17.64 -1.21
N GLY A 154 15.58 17.00 -1.56
CA GLY A 154 14.41 17.66 -2.14
C GLY A 154 13.82 18.72 -1.21
N THR A 155 13.74 18.47 0.10
CA THR A 155 13.31 19.47 1.06
C THR A 155 14.32 20.61 1.16
N MET A 156 15.63 20.35 1.26
CA MET A 156 16.65 21.41 1.31
C MET A 156 16.65 22.34 0.08
N VAL A 157 16.34 21.82 -1.10
CA VAL A 157 16.27 22.63 -2.33
C VAL A 157 14.93 23.36 -2.48
N GLY A 158 13.82 22.70 -2.11
CA GLY A 158 12.46 23.20 -2.39
C GLY A 158 11.74 23.87 -1.22
N TRP A 159 12.27 23.84 0.01
CA TRP A 159 11.51 24.19 1.23
C TRP A 159 10.96 25.62 1.23
N LYS A 160 11.71 26.59 0.71
CA LYS A 160 11.43 28.02 0.89
C LYS A 160 10.01 28.39 0.44
N ARG A 161 9.57 27.92 -0.75
CA ARG A 161 8.25 28.28 -1.28
C ARG A 161 7.11 27.69 -0.45
N VAL A 162 7.28 26.45 0.01
CA VAL A 162 6.27 25.72 0.79
C VAL A 162 6.14 26.32 2.18
N VAL A 163 7.26 26.53 2.87
CA VAL A 163 7.28 27.07 4.23
C VAL A 163 6.76 28.51 4.26
N LEU A 164 7.13 29.36 3.30
CA LEU A 164 6.57 30.71 3.22
C LEU A 164 5.06 30.69 2.97
N THR A 165 4.57 29.78 2.12
CA THR A 165 3.14 29.68 1.85
C THR A 165 2.36 29.24 3.09
N ILE A 166 2.86 28.23 3.81
CA ILE A 166 2.18 27.71 5.01
C ILE A 166 2.32 28.67 6.20
N GLY A 167 3.51 29.21 6.43
CA GLY A 167 3.82 30.04 7.60
C GLY A 167 3.33 31.48 7.51
N GLU A 168 3.29 32.06 6.31
CA GLU A 168 3.00 33.49 6.13
C GLU A 168 1.74 33.76 5.31
N LYS A 169 1.37 32.89 4.36
CA LYS A 169 0.25 33.16 3.42
C LYS A 169 -1.08 32.52 3.80
N ILE A 170 -1.14 31.64 4.80
CA ILE A 170 -2.41 31.04 5.25
C ILE A 170 -3.20 32.04 6.11
N GLY A 171 -2.54 32.78 6.99
CA GLY A 171 -3.16 33.79 7.84
C GLY A 171 -2.97 35.22 7.32
N LYS A 172 -3.73 36.17 7.89
CA LYS A 172 -3.55 37.62 7.60
C LYS A 172 -2.39 38.25 8.40
N GLN A 173 -1.92 37.58 9.45
CA GLN A 173 -0.78 37.95 10.26
C GLN A 173 0.21 36.77 10.31
N GLY A 174 1.50 37.05 10.55
CA GLY A 174 2.51 36.00 10.70
C GLY A 174 2.18 35.08 11.88
N MET A 175 2.43 33.77 11.70
CA MET A 175 2.17 32.76 12.72
C MET A 175 3.14 32.92 13.90
N THR A 176 2.63 32.91 15.13
CA THR A 176 3.46 32.90 16.34
C THR A 176 4.10 31.53 16.59
N TYR A 177 5.22 31.48 17.34
CA TYR A 177 5.85 30.22 17.73
C TYR A 177 4.90 29.26 18.46
N ALA A 178 4.03 29.79 19.34
CA ALA A 178 3.04 29.00 20.06
C ALA A 178 2.00 28.37 19.11
N GLN A 179 1.54 29.11 18.10
CA GLN A 179 0.64 28.58 17.08
C GLN A 179 1.32 27.51 16.22
N GLY A 180 2.60 27.71 15.86
CA GLY A 180 3.38 26.72 15.12
C GLY A 180 3.54 25.42 15.91
N MET A 181 3.88 25.50 17.19
CA MET A 181 4.00 24.34 18.07
C MET A 181 2.65 23.62 18.25
N SER A 182 1.58 24.36 18.51
CA SER A 182 0.23 23.79 18.64
C SER A 182 -0.21 23.06 17.37
N ALA A 183 -0.01 23.67 16.19
CA ALA A 183 -0.35 23.05 14.91
C ALA A 183 0.45 21.75 14.66
N GLN A 184 1.74 21.73 15.01
CA GLN A 184 2.58 20.54 14.86
C GLN A 184 2.16 19.41 15.80
N ILE A 185 1.88 19.71 17.08
CA ILE A 185 1.43 18.71 18.05
C ILE A 185 0.11 18.10 17.59
N THR A 186 -0.88 18.93 17.20
CA THR A 186 -2.16 18.44 16.69
C THR A 186 -1.97 17.57 15.44
N THR A 187 -1.09 17.98 14.52
CA THR A 187 -0.78 17.22 13.31
C THR A 187 -0.13 15.88 13.63
N ALA A 188 0.86 15.87 14.54
CA ALA A 188 1.55 14.65 14.96
C ALA A 188 0.60 13.67 15.64
N CYS A 189 -0.29 14.16 16.53
CA CYS A 189 -1.31 13.34 17.16
C CYS A 189 -2.29 12.76 16.13
N ALA A 190 -2.77 13.58 15.17
CA ALA A 190 -3.71 13.12 14.15
C ALA A 190 -3.09 12.07 13.22
N ILE A 191 -1.84 12.28 12.79
CA ILE A 191 -1.09 11.30 11.99
C ILE A 191 -0.83 10.02 12.81
N GLY A 192 -0.48 10.16 14.09
CA GLY A 192 -0.27 9.04 14.99
C GLY A 192 -1.53 8.17 15.15
N LEU A 193 -2.68 8.79 15.36
CA LEU A 193 -3.97 8.10 15.41
C LEU A 193 -4.30 7.42 14.07
N ALA A 194 -4.13 8.12 12.94
CA ALA A 194 -4.36 7.54 11.62
C ALA A 194 -3.49 6.31 11.35
N ASN A 195 -2.22 6.33 11.82
CA ASN A 195 -1.31 5.20 11.71
C ASN A 195 -1.76 3.99 12.55
N VAL A 196 -2.26 4.21 13.78
CA VAL A 196 -2.82 3.12 14.61
C VAL A 196 -4.02 2.46 13.92
N PHE A 197 -4.87 3.24 13.26
CA PHE A 197 -6.01 2.73 12.50
C PHE A 197 -5.66 2.29 11.07
N SER A 198 -4.39 2.32 10.67
CA SER A 198 -3.92 1.96 9.31
C SER A 198 -4.67 2.70 8.20
N LEU A 199 -5.07 3.95 8.45
CA LEU A 199 -5.80 4.77 7.48
C LEU A 199 -4.82 5.58 6.62
N PRO A 200 -4.92 5.51 5.27
CA PRO A 200 -4.12 6.34 4.40
C PRO A 200 -4.61 7.79 4.50
N VAL A 201 -3.77 8.68 5.04
CA VAL A 201 -4.10 10.10 5.23
C VAL A 201 -3.10 11.03 4.54
N SER A 202 -3.57 12.18 4.09
CA SER A 202 -2.71 13.24 3.52
C SER A 202 -2.10 14.08 4.65
N THR A 203 -0.79 13.91 4.87
CA THR A 203 -0.05 14.70 5.86
C THR A 203 -0.10 16.19 5.56
N THR A 204 -0.14 16.59 4.28
CA THR A 204 -0.31 17.99 3.86
C THR A 204 -1.68 18.54 4.26
N HIS A 205 -2.76 17.77 4.08
CA HIS A 205 -4.09 18.23 4.47
C HIS A 205 -4.22 18.40 5.98
N ILE A 206 -3.67 17.45 6.76
CA ILE A 206 -3.69 17.53 8.22
C ILE A 206 -2.88 18.75 8.69
N LEU A 207 -1.65 18.92 8.19
CA LEU A 207 -0.78 20.02 8.59
C LEU A 207 -1.36 21.39 8.20
N SER A 208 -1.80 21.57 6.95
CA SER A 208 -2.38 22.84 6.49
C SER A 208 -3.66 23.18 7.23
N SER A 209 -4.50 22.18 7.56
CA SER A 209 -5.72 22.39 8.35
C SER A 209 -5.40 22.71 9.81
N GLY A 210 -4.36 22.11 10.39
CA GLY A 210 -3.87 22.43 11.72
C GLY A 210 -3.39 23.88 11.81
N VAL A 211 -2.59 24.35 10.84
CA VAL A 211 -2.14 25.75 10.78
C VAL A 211 -3.32 26.70 10.55
N ALA A 212 -4.23 26.40 9.63
CA ALA A 212 -5.43 27.22 9.45
C ALA A 212 -6.28 27.29 10.73
N GLY A 213 -6.42 26.17 11.44
CA GLY A 213 -7.14 26.07 12.71
C GLY A 213 -6.55 26.97 13.80
N THR A 214 -5.22 27.03 13.95
CA THR A 214 -4.58 27.92 14.94
C THR A 214 -4.74 29.40 14.58
N MET A 215 -4.82 29.74 13.29
CA MET A 215 -5.08 31.12 12.84
C MET A 215 -6.53 31.55 13.08
N VAL A 216 -7.48 30.62 12.95
CA VAL A 216 -8.89 30.86 13.31
C VAL A 216 -9.06 31.00 14.82
N ALA A 217 -8.46 30.10 15.59
CA ALA A 217 -8.54 30.10 17.06
C ALA A 217 -7.98 31.40 17.68
N ASN A 218 -6.89 31.93 17.11
CA ASN A 218 -6.28 33.19 17.56
C ASN A 218 -6.96 34.46 17.00
N LYS A 219 -8.07 34.32 16.26
CA LYS A 219 -8.81 35.42 15.60
C LYS A 219 -7.94 36.29 14.67
N SER A 220 -6.78 35.80 14.24
CA SER A 220 -5.85 36.51 13.34
C SER A 220 -6.38 36.61 11.91
N GLY A 221 -7.41 35.83 11.58
CA GLY A 221 -8.07 35.82 10.27
C GLY A 221 -7.29 35.04 9.20
N LEU A 222 -8.04 34.41 8.30
CA LEU A 222 -7.47 33.64 7.18
C LEU A 222 -7.37 34.48 5.91
N GLN A 223 -6.33 34.23 5.11
CA GLN A 223 -6.23 34.79 3.77
C GLN A 223 -7.08 33.96 2.80
N GLY A 224 -8.36 34.31 2.68
CA GLY A 224 -9.35 33.54 1.91
C GLY A 224 -8.95 33.25 0.46
N GLY A 225 -8.23 34.17 -0.19
CA GLY A 225 -7.69 33.95 -1.54
C GLY A 225 -6.68 32.80 -1.60
N THR A 226 -5.73 32.75 -0.67
CA THR A 226 -4.73 31.67 -0.58
C THR A 226 -5.40 30.34 -0.24
N VAL A 227 -6.31 30.33 0.74
CA VAL A 227 -7.04 29.12 1.13
C VAL A 227 -7.86 28.57 -0.05
N ARG A 228 -8.56 29.43 -0.80
CA ARG A 228 -9.31 29.01 -1.98
C ARG A 228 -8.40 28.41 -3.06
N THR A 229 -7.24 29.01 -3.31
CA THR A 229 -6.27 28.48 -4.28
C THR A 229 -5.74 27.11 -3.84
N ILE A 230 -5.44 26.93 -2.55
CA ILE A 230 -5.02 25.64 -2.00
C ILE A 230 -6.12 24.57 -2.17
N LEU A 231 -7.37 24.90 -1.82
CA LEU A 231 -8.50 23.98 -1.97
C LEU A 231 -8.75 23.60 -3.43
N LEU A 232 -8.69 24.58 -4.34
CA LEU A 232 -8.82 24.32 -5.78
C LEU A 232 -7.68 23.42 -6.27
N ALA A 233 -6.45 23.64 -5.82
CA ALA A 233 -5.32 22.79 -6.16
C ALA A 233 -5.53 21.34 -5.69
N TRP A 234 -6.04 21.12 -4.47
CA TRP A 234 -6.32 19.78 -3.95
C TRP A 234 -7.39 19.03 -4.74
N VAL A 235 -8.42 19.73 -5.21
CA VAL A 235 -9.47 19.11 -6.04
C VAL A 235 -8.96 18.86 -7.46
N LEU A 236 -8.16 19.76 -8.03
CA LEU A 236 -7.68 19.68 -9.41
C LEU A 236 -6.54 18.67 -9.59
N THR A 237 -5.74 18.39 -8.56
CA THR A 237 -4.63 17.44 -8.66
C THR A 237 -5.10 16.04 -9.01
N LEU A 238 -6.21 15.56 -8.46
CA LEU A 238 -6.71 14.20 -8.74
C LEU A 238 -7.14 14.03 -10.21
N PRO A 239 -8.00 14.88 -10.81
CA PRO A 239 -8.32 14.80 -12.23
C PRO A 239 -7.08 14.96 -13.13
N ALA A 240 -6.19 15.88 -12.78
CA ALA A 240 -4.99 16.13 -13.59
C ALA A 240 -4.05 14.91 -13.61
N THR A 241 -3.83 14.25 -12.47
CA THR A 241 -2.99 13.04 -12.42
C THR A 241 -3.63 11.86 -13.13
N VAL A 242 -4.96 11.70 -13.02
CA VAL A 242 -5.72 10.66 -13.74
C VAL A 242 -5.62 10.88 -15.26
N ALA A 243 -5.87 12.10 -15.74
CA ALA A 243 -5.79 12.43 -17.16
C ALA A 243 -4.37 12.21 -17.71
N LEU A 244 -3.34 12.64 -16.96
CA LEU A 244 -1.95 12.47 -17.34
C LEU A 244 -1.53 10.99 -17.36
N SER A 245 -1.95 10.21 -16.36
CA SER A 245 -1.70 8.77 -16.33
C SER A 245 -2.39 8.05 -17.49
N ALA A 246 -3.64 8.39 -17.79
CA ALA A 246 -4.39 7.81 -18.91
C ALA A 246 -3.74 8.15 -20.28
N ALA A 247 -3.31 9.40 -20.45
CA ALA A 247 -2.62 9.84 -21.67
C ALA A 247 -1.28 9.10 -21.87
N LEU A 248 -0.46 8.99 -20.81
CA LEU A 248 0.79 8.25 -20.86
C LEU A 248 0.59 6.77 -21.14
N PHE A 249 -0.42 6.15 -20.51
CA PHE A 249 -0.76 4.74 -20.77
C PHE A 249 -1.20 4.52 -22.22
N TRP A 250 -2.06 5.40 -22.75
CA TRP A 250 -2.50 5.32 -24.13
C TRP A 250 -1.34 5.45 -25.12
N LEU A 251 -0.42 6.41 -24.88
CA LEU A 251 0.78 6.57 -25.69
C LEU A 251 1.70 5.34 -25.62
N ALA A 252 1.95 4.80 -24.42
CA ALA A 252 2.77 3.61 -24.23
C ALA A 252 2.16 2.38 -24.91
N SER A 253 0.84 2.19 -24.81
CA SER A 253 0.14 1.08 -25.46
C SER A 253 0.26 1.14 -26.99
N LYS A 254 0.16 2.33 -27.58
CA LYS A 254 0.37 2.52 -29.03
C LYS A 254 1.81 2.30 -29.47
N ALA A 255 2.79 2.61 -28.63
CA ALA A 255 4.20 2.42 -28.96
C ALA A 255 4.64 0.94 -28.88
N LEU A 256 3.89 0.11 -28.14
CA LEU A 256 4.16 -1.31 -27.95
C LEU A 256 3.33 -2.21 -28.89
N SER A 257 2.36 -1.64 -29.62
CA SER A 257 1.54 -2.30 -30.65
C SER A 257 2.19 -2.17 -32.03
#